data_AF-A0A4S1GCL7-F1
#
_entry.id   AF-A0A4S1GCL7-F1
#
_cell.length_a   1.000
_cell.length_b   1.000
_cell.length_c   1.000
_cell.angle_alpha   90.00
_cell.angle_beta   90.00
_cell.angle_gamma   90.00
#
_symmetry.space_group_name_H-M   'P 1'
#
loop_
_entity.id
_entity.type
_entity.pdbx_description
1 polymer ?
#
loop_
_entity_poly.entity_id
_entity_poly.type
_entity_poly.pdbx_seq_one_letter_code
_entity_poly.pdbx_strand_id
1 'polypeptide(L)'
;EAPPLFVAETSGSTPFRLSTHVEDVGHMLVVGPTGAGKSVLLALIALQFRRYAGAQVYVFDKGNSARAATLAMGGEHHALGADGSLAFQPLRSINDQASRSWAAEWIASLVAHENVTVTPEVKEAIWSALASLATAP
;
A
#
# COMPACT_ATOMS: atom_id res chain seq x y z
N GLU A 1 -11.81 -24.70 9.78
CA GLU A 1 -11.18 -23.63 10.57
C GLU A 1 -9.74 -23.42 10.13
N ALA A 2 -9.33 -22.17 9.95
CA ALA A 2 -7.93 -21.82 9.71
C ALA A 2 -7.19 -21.68 11.05
N PRO A 3 -5.89 -22.03 11.12
CA PRO A 3 -5.11 -21.80 12.34
C PRO A 3 -5.02 -20.31 12.67
N PRO A 4 -4.80 -19.91 13.94
CA PRO A 4 -4.54 -18.52 14.28
C PRO A 4 -3.32 -18.00 13.53
N LEU A 5 -3.27 -16.68 13.30
CA LEU A 5 -2.17 -16.04 12.59
C LEU A 5 -0.85 -16.35 13.30
N PHE A 6 -0.79 -16.11 14.61
CA PHE A 6 0.29 -16.63 15.45
C PHE A 6 -0.15 -16.83 16.89
N VAL A 7 0.70 -17.51 17.66
CA VAL A 7 0.55 -17.65 19.11
C VAL A 7 1.64 -16.82 19.79
N ALA A 8 1.24 -15.99 20.74
CA ALA A 8 2.12 -15.21 21.60
C ALA A 8 1.89 -15.56 23.07
N GLU A 9 2.71 -15.01 23.95
CA GLU A 9 2.60 -15.20 25.40
C GLU A 9 2.03 -13.93 26.05
N THR A 10 1.04 -14.07 26.93
CA THR A 10 0.58 -12.94 27.77
C THR A 10 1.53 -12.72 28.95
N SER A 11 1.33 -11.63 29.70
CA SER A 11 2.08 -11.39 30.94
C SER A 11 1.91 -12.48 32.01
N GLY A 12 0.85 -13.29 31.94
CA GLY A 12 0.60 -14.42 32.84
C GLY A 12 1.04 -15.78 32.30
N SER A 13 1.88 -15.82 31.26
CA SER A 13 2.33 -17.04 30.58
C SER A 13 1.21 -17.89 29.96
N THR A 14 0.08 -17.25 29.64
CA THR A 14 -1.02 -17.90 28.94
C THR A 14 -0.82 -17.75 27.43
N PRO A 15 -1.02 -18.82 26.63
CA PRO A 15 -1.00 -18.70 25.17
C PRO A 15 -2.10 -17.77 24.65
N PHE A 16 -1.70 -16.70 23.96
CA PHE A 16 -2.58 -15.78 23.25
C PHE A 16 -2.58 -16.10 21.75
N ARG A 17 -3.74 -16.46 21.20
CA ARG A 17 -3.90 -16.76 19.77
C ARG A 17 -4.36 -15.49 19.06
N LEU A 18 -3.47 -14.85 18.33
CA LEU A 18 -3.82 -13.67 17.55
C LEU A 18 -4.42 -14.11 16.21
N SER A 19 -5.60 -13.58 15.89
CA SER A 19 -6.18 -13.51 14.55
C SER A 19 -6.67 -12.07 14.37
N THR A 20 -6.38 -11.46 13.23
CA THR A 20 -6.77 -10.06 12.98
C THR A 20 -8.17 -9.94 12.38
N HIS A 21 -8.72 -11.04 11.85
CA HIS A 21 -9.98 -11.02 11.13
C HIS A 21 -11.18 -11.17 12.07
N VAL A 22 -12.22 -10.42 11.76
CA VAL A 22 -13.61 -10.71 12.16
C VAL A 22 -14.32 -11.08 10.87
N GLU A 23 -14.83 -12.31 10.82
CA GLU A 23 -15.32 -12.92 9.58
C GLU A 23 -14.21 -12.95 8.51
N ASP A 24 -14.29 -12.15 7.46
CA ASP A 24 -13.32 -12.07 6.37
C ASP A 24 -12.44 -10.79 6.41
N VAL A 25 -12.74 -9.82 7.27
CA VAL A 25 -12.05 -8.52 7.31
C VAL A 25 -11.03 -8.45 8.45
N GLY A 26 -9.77 -8.19 8.11
CA GLY A 26 -8.63 -8.21 9.06
C GLY A 26 -7.83 -6.92 9.20
N HIS A 27 -8.48 -5.75 9.28
CA HIS A 27 -7.78 -4.47 9.46
C HIS A 27 -7.12 -4.33 10.84
N MET A 28 -5.88 -3.83 10.87
CA MET A 28 -5.09 -3.69 12.08
C MET A 28 -4.26 -2.40 12.03
N LEU A 29 -4.16 -1.69 13.17
CA LEU A 29 -3.27 -0.55 13.36
C LEU A 29 -2.23 -0.86 14.43
N VAL A 30 -0.94 -0.66 14.11
CA VAL A 30 0.18 -0.85 15.05
C VAL A 30 0.85 0.50 15.31
N VAL A 31 0.87 0.94 16.56
CA VAL A 31 1.43 2.24 16.97
C VAL A 31 2.52 2.03 18.02
N GLY A 32 3.59 2.82 17.95
CA GLY A 32 4.69 2.79 18.92
C GLY A 32 5.89 3.63 18.45
N PRO A 33 6.83 3.97 19.35
CA PRO A 33 8.01 4.77 19.00
C PRO A 33 8.95 4.03 18.05
N THR A 34 9.88 4.77 17.43
CA THR A 34 10.97 4.17 16.65
C THR A 34 11.78 3.22 17.53
N GLY A 35 12.16 2.05 17.00
CA GLY A 35 12.89 1.03 17.75
C GLY A 35 12.03 0.08 18.60
N ALA A 36 10.72 0.32 18.76
CA ALA A 36 9.83 -0.55 19.54
C ALA A 36 9.48 -1.91 18.88
N GLY A 37 10.11 -2.26 17.76
CA GLY A 37 9.88 -3.54 17.08
C GLY A 37 8.70 -3.61 16.12
N LYS A 38 8.08 -2.47 15.74
CA LYS A 38 6.94 -2.45 14.80
C LYS A 38 7.22 -3.19 13.48
N SER A 39 8.37 -2.93 12.84
CA SER A 39 8.75 -3.59 11.59
C SER A 39 8.96 -5.10 11.78
N VAL A 40 9.49 -5.52 12.93
CA VAL A 40 9.64 -6.94 13.28
C VAL A 40 8.28 -7.61 13.41
N LEU A 41 7.33 -6.97 14.10
CA LEU A 41 5.96 -7.48 14.24
C LEU A 41 5.25 -7.59 12.88
N LEU A 42 5.34 -6.56 12.04
CA LEU A 42 4.74 -6.57 10.70
C LEU A 42 5.35 -7.65 9.80
N ALA A 43 6.68 -7.83 9.85
CA ALA A 43 7.34 -8.92 9.14
C ALA A 43 6.88 -10.30 9.65
N LEU A 44 6.78 -10.50 10.97
CA LEU A 44 6.24 -11.72 11.54
C LEU A 44 4.82 -12.00 11.06
N ILE A 45 3.94 -10.99 11.09
CA ILE A 45 2.56 -11.09 10.59
C ILE A 45 2.55 -11.53 9.11
N ALA A 46 3.34 -10.86 8.26
CA ALA A 46 3.43 -11.19 6.84
C ALA A 46 3.91 -12.64 6.60
N LEU A 47 4.96 -13.06 7.31
CA LEU A 47 5.50 -14.42 7.22
C LEU A 47 4.48 -15.47 7.67
N GLN A 48 3.76 -15.21 8.75
CA GLN A 48 2.74 -16.11 9.27
C GLN A 48 1.52 -16.20 8.35
N PHE A 49 1.12 -15.08 7.75
CA PHE A 49 -0.02 -15.02 6.84
C PHE A 49 0.17 -15.91 5.61
N ARG A 50 1.42 -16.10 5.15
CA ARG A 50 1.77 -16.98 4.03
C ARG A 50 1.42 -18.46 4.24
N ARG A 51 1.09 -18.87 5.46
CA ARG A 51 0.63 -20.24 5.77
C ARG A 51 -0.80 -20.50 5.31
N TYR A 52 -1.59 -19.46 5.02
CA TYR A 52 -2.94 -19.62 4.49
C TYR A 52 -2.91 -19.89 2.99
N ALA A 53 -3.77 -20.81 2.54
CA ALA A 53 -3.87 -21.17 1.13
C ALA A 53 -4.23 -19.94 0.29
N GLY A 54 -3.47 -19.69 -0.78
CA GLY A 54 -3.69 -18.54 -1.67
C GLY A 54 -3.32 -17.17 -1.08
N ALA A 55 -2.68 -17.11 0.09
CA ALA A 55 -2.30 -15.85 0.72
C ALA A 55 -1.41 -14.98 -0.17
N GLN A 56 -1.85 -13.76 -0.46
CA GLN A 56 -1.05 -12.73 -1.10
C GLN A 56 -0.65 -11.67 -0.08
N VAL A 57 0.60 -11.19 -0.17
CA VAL A 57 1.12 -10.16 0.72
C VAL A 57 1.73 -9.06 -0.14
N TYR A 58 1.22 -7.84 0.01
CA TYR A 58 1.71 -6.64 -0.64
C TYR A 58 2.16 -5.67 0.45
N VAL A 59 3.39 -5.15 0.35
CA VAL A 59 3.98 -4.30 1.39
C VAL A 59 4.47 -2.99 0.78
N PHE A 60 3.98 -1.88 1.32
CA PHE A 60 4.56 -0.56 1.07
C PHE A 60 5.65 -0.29 2.12
N ASP A 61 6.88 -0.63 1.77
CA ASP A 61 8.00 -0.70 2.73
C ASP A 61 8.86 0.57 2.73
N LYS A 62 8.43 1.56 3.51
CA LYS A 62 9.25 2.78 3.71
C LYS A 62 10.49 2.44 4.53
N GLY A 63 11.66 2.50 3.91
CA GLY A 63 12.96 2.27 4.58
C GLY A 63 13.50 0.84 4.46
N ASN A 64 12.96 0.02 3.53
CA ASN A 64 13.47 -1.31 3.20
C ASN A 64 13.49 -2.30 4.38
N SER A 65 12.60 -2.13 5.36
CA SER A 65 12.54 -2.94 6.58
C SER A 65 11.97 -4.35 6.36
N ALA A 66 11.11 -4.53 5.36
CA ALA A 66 10.51 -5.79 4.95
C ALA A 66 11.32 -6.50 3.86
N ARG A 67 12.26 -5.83 3.18
CA ARG A 67 13.07 -6.40 2.09
C ARG A 67 13.63 -7.78 2.38
N ALA A 68 14.24 -7.98 3.56
CA ALA A 68 14.82 -9.27 3.93
C ALA A 68 13.76 -10.38 4.01
N ALA A 69 12.62 -10.10 4.65
CA ALA A 69 11.51 -11.05 4.77
C ALA A 69 10.89 -11.37 3.41
N THR A 70 10.71 -10.35 2.56
CA THR A 70 10.20 -10.50 1.18
C THR A 70 11.09 -11.44 0.37
N LEU A 71 12.40 -11.19 0.35
CA LEU A 71 13.36 -12.01 -0.41
C LEU A 71 13.47 -13.44 0.16
N ALA A 72 13.47 -13.59 1.48
CA ALA A 72 13.52 -14.91 2.13
C ALA A 72 12.30 -15.79 1.78
N MET A 73 11.16 -15.18 1.47
CA MET A 73 9.94 -15.87 1.04
C MET A 73 9.84 -16.05 -0.48
N GLY A 74 10.90 -15.74 -1.24
CA GLY A 74 10.91 -15.80 -2.70
C GLY A 74 10.04 -14.74 -3.37
N GLY A 75 9.70 -13.65 -2.66
CA GLY A 75 8.96 -12.53 -3.21
C GLY A 75 9.87 -11.50 -3.90
N GLU A 76 9.25 -10.56 -4.60
CA GLU A 76 9.94 -9.48 -5.28
C GLU A 76 9.90 -8.19 -4.44
N HIS A 77 11.02 -7.47 -4.42
CA HIS A 77 11.12 -6.16 -3.79
C HIS A 77 11.59 -5.14 -4.81
N HIS A 78 10.75 -4.15 -5.12
CA HIS A 78 11.05 -3.11 -6.08
C HIS A 78 11.41 -1.79 -5.39
N ALA A 79 12.59 -1.27 -5.67
CA ALA A 79 12.99 0.07 -5.22
C ALA A 79 12.43 1.11 -6.20
N LEU A 80 11.21 1.59 -5.91
CA LEU A 80 10.55 2.61 -6.73
C LEU A 80 11.34 3.93 -6.68
N GLY A 81 11.63 4.49 -7.86
CA GLY A 81 12.27 5.82 -7.99
C GLY A 81 13.81 5.84 -7.96
N ALA A 82 14.48 4.69 -7.83
CA ALA A 82 15.95 4.65 -7.83
C ALA A 82 16.56 4.74 -9.24
N ASP A 83 16.06 3.96 -10.21
CA ASP A 83 16.77 3.74 -11.49
C ASP A 83 15.87 3.68 -12.74
N GLY A 84 14.64 4.21 -12.68
CA GLY A 84 13.72 4.29 -13.83
C GLY A 84 13.20 2.95 -14.40
N SER A 85 13.56 1.82 -13.80
CA SER A 85 13.19 0.47 -14.28
C SER A 85 11.74 0.08 -13.98
N LEU A 86 11.20 0.53 -12.85
CA LEU A 86 9.80 0.33 -12.47
C LEU A 86 9.21 1.62 -11.94
N ALA A 87 8.08 2.02 -12.52
CA ALA A 87 7.31 3.18 -12.11
C ALA A 87 5.82 2.83 -12.09
N PHE A 88 5.07 3.50 -11.22
CA PHE A 88 3.62 3.46 -11.31
C PHE A 88 3.17 4.32 -12.49
N GLN A 89 2.22 3.82 -13.27
CA GLN A 89 1.56 4.55 -14.34
C GLN A 89 0.08 4.77 -13.96
N PRO A 90 -0.22 5.66 -12.99
CA PRO A 90 -1.59 5.90 -12.53
C PRO A 90 -2.49 6.48 -13.64
N LEU A 91 -1.90 7.13 -14.65
CA LEU A 91 -2.61 7.70 -15.79
C LEU A 91 -2.77 6.71 -16.95
N ARG A 92 -2.46 5.42 -16.79
CA ARG A 92 -2.47 4.44 -17.90
C ARG A 92 -3.81 4.35 -18.64
N SER A 93 -4.91 4.52 -17.92
CA SER A 93 -6.26 4.27 -18.44
C SER A 93 -7.08 5.53 -18.70
N ILE A 94 -6.47 6.72 -18.77
CA ILE A 94 -7.19 8.00 -18.97
C ILE A 94 -7.91 8.11 -20.32
N ASN A 95 -7.78 7.13 -21.20
CA ASN A 95 -8.57 7.01 -22.42
C ASN A 95 -10.05 6.71 -22.09
N ASP A 96 -10.29 5.99 -21.00
CA ASP A 96 -11.61 5.84 -20.41
C ASP A 96 -12.01 7.09 -19.62
N GLN A 97 -13.25 7.54 -19.81
CA GLN A 97 -13.73 8.80 -19.24
C GLN A 97 -13.82 8.73 -17.71
N ALA A 98 -14.26 7.60 -17.14
CA ALA A 98 -14.37 7.45 -15.69
C ALA A 98 -12.99 7.49 -15.03
N SER A 99 -12.02 6.79 -15.62
CA SER A 99 -10.61 6.81 -15.20
C SER A 99 -10.00 8.19 -15.31
N ARG A 100 -10.34 8.96 -16.36
CA ARG A 100 -9.88 10.35 -16.51
C ARG A 100 -10.46 11.27 -15.44
N SER A 101 -11.76 11.15 -15.13
CA SER A 101 -12.39 11.94 -14.06
C SER A 101 -11.75 11.66 -12.70
N TRP A 102 -11.53 10.39 -12.37
CA TRP A 102 -10.79 10.00 -11.17
C TRP A 102 -9.37 10.60 -11.15
N ALA A 103 -8.65 10.52 -12.27
CA ALA A 103 -7.31 11.08 -12.38
C ALA A 103 -7.30 12.60 -12.20
N ALA A 104 -8.30 13.31 -12.73
CA ALA A 104 -8.43 14.76 -12.56
C ALA A 104 -8.63 15.15 -11.09
N GLU A 105 -9.51 14.43 -10.37
CA GLU A 105 -9.72 14.63 -8.93
C GLU A 105 -8.46 14.31 -8.12
N TRP A 106 -7.79 13.20 -8.44
CA TRP A 106 -6.55 12.81 -7.79
C TRP A 106 -5.45 13.85 -8.01
N ILE A 107 -5.21 14.31 -9.24
CA ILE A 107 -4.23 15.37 -9.53
C ILE A 107 -4.61 16.67 -8.81
N ALA A 108 -5.89 17.06 -8.81
CA ALA A 108 -6.33 18.24 -8.08
C ALA A 108 -6.03 18.13 -6.57
N SER A 109 -6.18 16.94 -5.98
CA SER A 109 -5.80 16.69 -4.58
C SER A 109 -4.29 16.80 -4.34
N LEU A 110 -3.46 16.36 -5.29
CA LEU A 110 -2.00 16.50 -5.21
C LEU A 110 -1.61 17.99 -5.29
N VAL A 111 -2.22 18.74 -6.21
CA VAL A 111 -2.01 20.19 -6.35
C VAL A 111 -2.41 20.93 -5.07
N ALA A 112 -3.54 20.57 -4.47
CA ALA A 112 -3.98 21.12 -3.18
C ALA A 112 -3.02 20.77 -2.04
N HIS A 113 -2.47 19.55 -2.03
CA HIS A 113 -1.48 19.11 -1.04
C HIS A 113 -0.18 19.95 -1.10
N GLU A 114 0.17 20.45 -2.29
CA GLU A 114 1.28 21.40 -2.49
C GLU A 114 0.89 22.87 -2.19
N ASN A 115 -0.23 23.09 -1.49
CA ASN A 115 -0.76 24.41 -1.08
C ASN A 115 -1.17 25.33 -2.25
N VAL A 116 -1.52 24.77 -3.41
CA VAL A 116 -2.10 25.54 -4.52
C VAL A 116 -3.63 25.51 -4.41
N THR A 117 -4.26 26.68 -4.43
CA THR A 117 -5.73 26.79 -4.42
C THR A 117 -6.33 26.21 -5.70
N VAL A 118 -7.18 25.19 -5.56
CA VAL A 118 -7.85 24.54 -6.69
C VAL A 118 -9.07 25.36 -7.12
N THR A 119 -8.85 26.31 -8.03
CA THR A 119 -9.92 27.12 -8.65
C THR A 119 -10.59 26.39 -9.81
N PRO A 120 -11.75 26.85 -10.32
CA PRO A 120 -12.36 26.31 -11.54
C PRO A 120 -11.39 26.31 -12.74
N GLU A 121 -10.58 27.35 -12.88
CA GLU A 121 -9.59 27.47 -13.97
C GLU A 121 -8.50 26.40 -13.86
N VAL A 122 -8.04 26.10 -12.63
CA VAL A 122 -7.08 25.01 -12.38
C VAL A 122 -7.70 23.65 -12.72
N LYS A 123 -8.96 23.42 -12.35
CA LYS A 123 -9.67 22.17 -12.68
C LYS A 123 -9.81 22.00 -14.19
N GLU A 124 -10.17 23.06 -14.91
CA GLU A 124 -10.28 23.03 -16.37
C GLU A 124 -8.92 22.78 -17.03
N ALA A 125 -7.84 23.40 -16.52
CA ALA A 125 -6.49 23.17 -17.01
C ALA A 125 -6.05 21.70 -16.82
N ILE A 126 -6.32 21.11 -15.65
CA ILE A 126 -6.04 19.68 -15.38
C ILE A 126 -6.84 18.79 -16.34
N TRP A 127 -8.14 19.06 -16.50
CA TRP A 127 -9.01 18.27 -17.38
C TRP A 127 -8.56 18.33 -18.84
N SER A 128 -8.28 19.52 -19.34
CA SER A 128 -7.80 19.76 -20.70
C SER A 128 -6.47 19.03 -20.96
N ALA A 129 -5.52 19.12 -20.02
CA ALA A 129 -4.24 18.41 -20.12
C ALA A 129 -4.40 16.89 -20.15
N LEU A 130 -5.27 16.32 -19.30
CA LEU A 130 -5.56 14.89 -19.31
C LEU A 130 -6.27 14.44 -20.59
N ALA A 131 -7.20 15.25 -21.11
CA ALA A 131 -7.88 14.95 -22.37
C ALA A 131 -6.90 14.94 -23.55
N SER A 132 -5.95 15.89 -23.57
CA SER A 132 -4.89 15.91 -24.57
C SER A 132 -3.92 14.74 -24.43
N LEU A 133 -3.56 14.36 -23.20
CA LEU A 133 -2.64 13.23 -22.97
C LEU A 133 -3.28 11.90 -23.36
N ALA A 134 -4.59 11.74 -23.16
CA ALA A 134 -5.32 10.53 -23.50
C ALA A 134 -5.42 10.26 -25.01
N THR A 135 -5.22 11.27 -25.85
CA THR A 135 -5.25 11.13 -27.32
C THR A 135 -3.87 11.21 -27.95
N ALA A 136 -2.82 11.44 -27.14
CA ALA A 136 -1.45 11.42 -27.62
C ALA A 136 -1.04 9.99 -28.04
N PRO A 137 -0.27 9.86 -29.15
CA PRO A 137 0.15 8.56 -29.68
C PRO A 137 1.13 7.81 -28.77
#